data_AF-A0A532BWC4-F1
#
_entry.id   AF-A0A532BWC4-F1
#
_cell.length_a   1.000
_cell.length_b   1.000
_cell.length_c   1.000
_cell.angle_alpha   90.00
_cell.angle_beta   90.00
_cell.angle_gamma   90.00
#
_symmetry.space_group_name_H-M   'P 1'
#
loop_
_entity.id
_entity.type
_entity.pdbx_description
1 polymer ?
#
loop_
_entity_poly.entity_id
_entity_poly.type
_entity_poly.pdbx_seq_one_letter_code
_entity_poly.pdbx_strand_id
1 'polypeptide(L)'
;MTTRITGTQAGKKDFLDVAAISKAEVERLLKTAALLKDKQRRGILHPLLPGKTLGLLFQKPSTRTRVSFEAGMNQLGTGALIERYIEGREFYVGVMGNGHAHVLPVWELMMDKLPDDARRIATERVKWSRTYQDKYGIRSGEARNLPEGKAEKIQHLAKRVYRTLGLSGYARIDVRMDAEEQVYVLEANPNPQIAHDEDFSDSAEKDGYTYKDLLQELLNIGLRWRPAKAA
;
A
#
# COMPACT_ATOMS: atom_id res chain seq x y z
N MET A 1 4.97 38.63 21.14
CA MET A 1 3.71 38.50 20.37
C MET A 1 3.64 37.10 19.80
N THR A 2 2.86 36.24 20.45
CA THR A 2 2.77 34.81 20.13
C THR A 2 1.59 34.61 19.20
N THR A 3 1.84 34.61 17.88
CA THR A 3 0.78 34.31 16.91
C THR A 3 0.46 32.82 16.99
N ARG A 4 -0.58 32.48 17.77
CA ARG A 4 -1.21 31.16 17.72
C ARG A 4 -1.71 30.95 16.29
N ILE A 5 -1.14 29.97 15.60
CA ILE A 5 -1.77 29.40 14.41
C ILE A 5 -2.95 28.58 14.96
N THR A 6 -4.13 29.20 15.04
CA THR A 6 -5.37 28.50 15.35
C THR A 6 -5.60 27.49 14.24
N GLY A 7 -5.37 26.22 14.54
CA GLY A 7 -5.83 25.11 13.72
C GLY A 7 -7.35 25.10 13.72
N THR A 8 -7.94 25.84 12.79
CA THR A 8 -9.28 25.52 12.33
C THR A 8 -9.21 24.11 11.77
N GLN A 9 -10.11 23.22 12.20
CA GLN A 9 -10.36 21.95 11.51
C GLN A 9 -10.87 22.29 10.11
N ALA A 10 -9.96 22.59 9.18
CA ALA A 10 -10.26 22.61 7.78
C ALA A 10 -10.56 21.16 7.40
N GLY A 11 -11.78 20.88 6.92
CA GLY A 11 -12.10 19.61 6.31
C GLY A 11 -11.03 19.25 5.27
N LYS A 12 -10.75 17.95 5.13
CA LYS A 12 -9.75 17.42 4.21
C LYS A 12 -9.94 18.07 2.82
N LYS A 13 -8.98 18.88 2.39
CA LYS A 13 -8.99 19.54 1.09
C LYS A 13 -7.90 18.92 0.22
N ASP A 14 -8.31 18.20 -0.81
CA ASP A 14 -7.39 17.60 -1.77
C ASP A 14 -6.97 18.64 -2.81
N PHE A 15 -5.66 18.75 -3.05
CA PHE A 15 -5.11 19.58 -4.13
C PHE A 15 -4.96 18.70 -5.37
N LEU A 16 -5.99 18.71 -6.23
CA LEU A 16 -6.04 17.86 -7.43
C LEU A 16 -5.53 18.56 -8.69
N ASP A 17 -5.73 19.88 -8.77
CA ASP A 17 -5.38 20.68 -9.94
C ASP A 17 -4.92 22.08 -9.51
N VAL A 18 -3.90 22.60 -10.19
CA VAL A 18 -3.44 23.98 -10.03
C VAL A 18 -4.53 24.97 -10.45
N ALA A 19 -5.42 24.62 -11.38
CA ALA A 19 -6.54 25.49 -11.76
C ALA A 19 -7.58 25.65 -10.63
N ALA A 20 -7.61 24.75 -9.65
CA ALA A 20 -8.58 24.75 -8.55
C ALA A 20 -8.15 25.64 -7.36
N ILE A 21 -7.00 26.32 -7.44
CA ILE A 21 -6.49 27.18 -6.36
C ILE A 21 -6.83 28.65 -6.60
N SER A 22 -7.41 29.30 -5.59
CA SER A 22 -7.66 30.73 -5.64
C SER A 22 -6.37 31.55 -5.54
N LYS A 23 -6.36 32.76 -6.08
CA LYS A 23 -5.24 33.71 -5.92
C LYS A 23 -4.85 33.89 -4.45
N ALA A 24 -5.84 34.06 -3.57
CA ALA A 24 -5.61 34.21 -2.13
C ALA A 24 -4.91 32.99 -1.51
N GLU A 25 -5.22 31.78 -1.98
CA GLU A 25 -4.54 30.56 -1.54
C GLU A 25 -3.09 30.49 -2.00
N VAL A 26 -2.82 30.85 -3.26
CA VAL A 26 -1.45 30.93 -3.77
C VAL A 26 -0.63 31.91 -2.92
N GLU A 27 -1.17 33.09 -2.65
CA GLU A 27 -0.50 34.09 -1.81
C GLU A 27 -0.22 33.57 -0.39
N ARG A 28 -1.16 32.83 0.21
CA ARG A 28 -0.94 32.17 1.51
C ARG A 28 0.17 31.13 1.45
N LEU A 29 0.20 30.28 0.42
CA LEU A 29 1.26 29.28 0.25
C LEU A 29 2.64 29.94 0.11
N LEU A 30 2.75 30.99 -0.69
CA LEU A 30 4.00 31.74 -0.88
C LEU A 30 4.46 32.41 0.42
N LYS A 31 3.54 33.02 1.19
CA LYS A 31 3.85 33.62 2.51
C LYS A 31 4.33 32.56 3.50
N THR A 32 3.67 31.40 3.55
CA THR A 32 4.09 30.28 4.39
C THR A 32 5.48 29.79 4.00
N ALA A 33 5.74 29.59 2.70
CA ALA A 33 7.05 29.17 2.21
C ALA A 33 8.16 30.17 2.57
N ALA A 34 7.89 31.48 2.46
CA ALA A 34 8.83 32.52 2.84
C ALA A 34 9.15 32.50 4.34
N LEU A 35 8.12 32.33 5.19
CA LEU A 35 8.27 32.22 6.64
C LEU A 35 9.11 30.99 7.04
N LEU A 36 8.82 29.83 6.46
CA LEU A 36 9.56 28.59 6.76
C LEU A 36 11.03 28.70 6.34
N LYS A 37 11.30 29.27 5.15
CA LYS A 37 12.67 29.55 4.71
C LYS A 37 13.40 30.51 5.64
N ASP A 38 12.71 31.53 6.17
CA ASP A 38 13.31 32.45 7.13
C ASP A 38 13.70 31.77 8.44
N LYS A 39 12.79 30.96 9.00
CA LYS A 39 13.07 30.15 10.19
C LYS A 39 14.27 29.22 9.96
N GLN A 40 14.31 28.55 8.81
CA GLN A 40 15.43 27.66 8.45
C GLN A 40 16.76 28.43 8.39
N ARG A 41 16.81 29.60 7.73
CA ARG A 41 18.03 30.43 7.65
C ARG A 41 18.52 30.89 9.02
N ARG A 42 17.60 31.11 9.96
CA ARG A 42 17.90 31.54 11.33
C ARG A 42 18.20 30.38 12.29
N GLY A 43 18.23 29.14 11.80
CA GLY A 43 18.43 27.95 12.64
C GLY A 43 17.28 27.66 13.60
N ILE A 44 16.09 28.21 13.34
CA ILE A 44 14.91 28.02 14.20
C ILE A 44 14.20 26.73 13.78
N LEU A 45 14.19 25.75 14.69
CA LEU A 45 13.44 24.50 14.51
C LEU A 45 11.94 24.77 14.37
N HIS A 46 11.30 24.05 13.44
CA HIS A 46 9.87 24.22 13.16
C HIS A 46 9.21 22.88 12.78
N PRO A 47 9.15 21.91 13.71
CA PRO A 47 8.54 20.60 13.46
C PRO A 47 7.02 20.71 13.43
N LEU A 48 6.46 21.10 12.28
CA LEU A 48 5.02 21.33 12.12
C LEU A 48 4.21 20.08 11.80
N LEU A 49 4.87 18.98 11.38
CA LEU A 49 4.21 17.75 10.97
C LEU A 49 4.69 16.50 11.75
N PRO A 50 4.87 16.58 13.08
CA PRO A 50 5.32 15.42 13.84
C PRO A 50 4.31 14.27 13.71
N GLY A 51 4.81 13.07 13.42
CA GLY A 51 4.01 11.87 13.25
C GLY A 51 3.18 11.81 11.95
N LYS A 52 3.43 12.70 10.98
CA LYS A 52 2.80 12.65 9.65
C LYS A 52 3.83 12.26 8.60
N THR A 53 3.60 11.20 7.84
CA THR A 53 4.49 10.80 6.73
C THR A 53 3.91 11.27 5.41
N LEU A 54 4.75 11.86 4.55
CA LEU A 54 4.36 12.16 3.17
C LEU A 54 4.62 10.94 2.29
N GLY A 55 3.59 10.40 1.64
CA GLY A 55 3.74 9.36 0.60
C GLY A 55 3.79 9.98 -0.79
N LEU A 56 4.81 9.65 -1.59
CA LEU A 56 4.95 10.08 -2.98
C LEU A 56 5.16 8.87 -3.89
N LEU A 57 4.36 8.78 -4.96
CA LEU A 57 4.45 7.72 -5.95
C LEU A 57 4.75 8.32 -7.33
N PHE A 58 5.87 7.94 -7.94
CA PHE A 58 6.35 8.51 -9.19
C PHE A 58 6.32 7.49 -10.34
N GLN A 59 5.64 7.83 -11.44
CA GLN A 59 5.76 7.04 -12.68
C GLN A 59 7.14 7.16 -13.32
N LYS A 60 7.66 8.39 -13.40
CA LYS A 60 9.01 8.67 -13.89
C LYS A 60 9.88 9.14 -12.74
N PRO A 61 11.11 8.61 -12.57
CA PRO A 61 11.99 9.05 -11.51
C PRO A 61 12.32 10.54 -11.67
N SER A 62 12.20 11.31 -10.59
CA SER A 62 12.61 12.72 -10.54
C SER A 62 13.49 12.99 -9.31
N THR A 63 14.81 12.99 -9.51
CA THR A 63 15.78 13.17 -8.42
C THR A 63 15.60 14.52 -7.70
N ARG A 64 15.39 15.60 -8.45
CA ARG A 64 15.20 16.95 -7.88
C ARG A 64 13.96 17.02 -7.01
N THR A 65 12.85 16.46 -7.47
CA THR A 65 11.59 16.43 -6.73
C THR A 65 11.75 15.60 -5.47
N ARG A 66 12.33 14.39 -5.59
CA ARG A 66 12.60 13.49 -4.45
C ARG A 66 13.40 14.19 -3.34
N VAL A 67 14.56 14.74 -3.69
CA VAL A 67 15.46 15.43 -2.74
C VAL A 67 14.76 16.62 -2.07
N SER A 68 13.97 17.39 -2.82
CA SER A 68 13.31 18.57 -2.27
C SER A 68 12.23 18.22 -1.25
N PHE A 69 11.43 17.18 -1.51
CA PHE A 69 10.40 16.73 -0.56
C PHE A 69 11.02 16.05 0.66
N GLU A 70 12.05 15.21 0.48
CA GLU A 70 12.77 14.57 1.58
C GLU A 70 13.36 15.63 2.52
N ALA A 71 14.09 16.61 1.98
CA ALA A 71 14.66 17.71 2.76
C ALA A 71 13.58 18.56 3.44
N GLY A 72 12.48 18.82 2.75
CA GLY A 72 11.34 19.57 3.28
C GLY A 72 10.67 18.86 4.46
N MET A 73 10.35 17.56 4.33
CA MET A 73 9.72 16.81 5.41
C MET A 73 10.62 16.70 6.63
N ASN A 74 11.93 16.50 6.43
CA ASN A 74 12.92 16.48 7.51
C ASN A 74 12.92 17.81 8.30
N GLN A 75 12.85 18.96 7.61
CA GLN A 75 12.73 20.27 8.25
C GLN A 75 11.43 20.42 9.06
N LEU A 76 10.36 19.76 8.62
CA LEU A 76 9.05 19.74 9.28
C LEU A 76 8.94 18.68 10.39
N GLY A 77 10.03 17.98 10.72
CA GLY A 77 10.12 17.04 11.84
C GLY A 77 9.61 15.63 11.53
N THR A 78 9.65 15.20 10.26
CA THR A 78 9.17 13.89 9.82
C THR A 78 9.84 13.43 8.51
N GLY A 79 9.47 12.26 7.99
CA GLY A 79 10.03 11.70 6.75
C GLY A 79 9.05 11.70 5.57
N ALA A 80 9.57 11.34 4.39
CA ALA A 80 8.77 10.98 3.22
C ALA A 80 9.03 9.53 2.80
N LEU A 81 7.99 8.83 2.39
CA LEU A 81 8.09 7.54 1.69
C LEU A 81 7.96 7.83 0.19
N ILE A 82 8.99 7.52 -0.58
CA ILE A 82 9.05 7.89 -1.99
C ILE A 82 9.31 6.67 -2.88
N GLU A 83 8.26 6.22 -3.56
CA GLU A 83 8.24 5.00 -4.33
C GLU A 83 8.09 5.25 -5.83
N ARG A 84 8.62 4.31 -6.62
CA ARG A 84 8.36 4.24 -8.06
C ARG A 84 7.04 3.51 -8.24
N TYR A 85 6.16 4.04 -9.09
CA TYR A 85 5.02 3.28 -9.57
C TYR A 85 5.51 2.13 -10.44
N ILE A 86 5.23 0.91 -10.00
CA ILE A 86 5.45 -0.28 -10.80
C ILE A 86 4.20 -0.47 -11.66
N GLU A 87 4.32 -0.44 -12.98
CA GLU A 87 3.23 -0.76 -13.89
C GLU A 87 3.18 -2.27 -14.11
N GLY A 88 1.97 -2.84 -14.25
CA GLY A 88 1.80 -4.27 -14.52
C GLY A 88 0.67 -4.93 -13.73
N ARG A 89 0.73 -6.26 -13.64
CA ARG A 89 -0.29 -7.12 -13.03
C ARG A 89 -0.09 -7.22 -11.53
N GLU A 90 -1.16 -7.05 -10.76
CA GLU A 90 -1.15 -7.10 -9.29
C GLU A 90 -1.70 -8.43 -8.80
N PHE A 91 -0.96 -9.05 -7.87
CA PHE A 91 -1.29 -10.35 -7.32
C PHE A 91 -1.26 -10.35 -5.81
N TYR A 92 -2.06 -11.23 -5.23
CA TYR A 92 -2.17 -11.46 -3.81
C TYR A 92 -1.87 -12.92 -3.51
N VAL A 93 -1.02 -13.16 -2.52
CA VAL A 93 -0.66 -14.50 -2.08
C VAL A 93 -0.93 -14.62 -0.58
N GLY A 94 -1.94 -15.41 -0.23
CA GLY A 94 -2.18 -15.76 1.17
C GLY A 94 -1.13 -16.74 1.67
N VAL A 95 -0.65 -16.53 2.90
CA VAL A 95 0.29 -17.41 3.59
C VAL A 95 -0.21 -17.62 5.01
N MET A 96 -0.20 -18.86 5.50
CA MET A 96 -0.65 -19.19 6.86
C MET A 96 0.24 -20.24 7.55
N GLY A 97 0.40 -20.12 8.87
CA GLY A 97 1.15 -21.03 9.74
C GLY A 97 2.24 -20.34 10.58
N ASN A 98 2.65 -20.98 11.69
CA ASN A 98 3.63 -20.42 12.66
C ASN A 98 5.06 -20.97 12.51
N GLY A 99 5.37 -21.67 11.42
CA GLY A 99 6.70 -22.24 11.17
C GLY A 99 6.75 -23.03 9.87
N HIS A 100 5.84 -24.01 9.73
CA HIS A 100 5.48 -24.57 8.43
C HIS A 100 4.45 -23.64 7.77
N ALA A 101 4.95 -22.77 6.89
CA ALA A 101 4.10 -21.86 6.14
C ALA A 101 3.47 -22.57 4.93
N HIS A 102 2.15 -22.63 4.94
CA HIS A 102 1.30 -23.02 3.83
C HIS A 102 1.04 -21.79 2.96
N VAL A 103 1.18 -21.94 1.64
CA VAL A 103 1.10 -20.82 0.69
C VAL A 103 -0.04 -21.10 -0.26
N LEU A 104 -1.00 -20.19 -0.32
CA LEU A 104 -2.19 -20.32 -1.15
C LEU A 104 -1.87 -20.05 -2.63
N PRO A 105 -2.77 -20.46 -3.56
CA PRO A 105 -2.70 -20.09 -4.96
C PRO A 105 -2.53 -18.58 -5.18
N VAL A 106 -1.88 -18.21 -6.29
CA VAL A 106 -1.70 -16.80 -6.67
C VAL A 106 -3.04 -16.24 -7.14
N TRP A 107 -3.55 -15.24 -6.43
CA TRP A 107 -4.77 -14.51 -6.79
C TRP A 107 -4.40 -13.23 -7.54
N GLU A 108 -5.18 -12.81 -8.51
CA GLU A 108 -4.93 -11.63 -9.34
C GLU A 108 -6.04 -10.59 -9.19
N LEU A 109 -5.66 -9.32 -9.03
CA LEU A 109 -6.58 -8.20 -9.18
C LEU A 109 -6.59 -7.74 -10.64
N MET A 110 -7.71 -7.98 -11.33
CA MET A 110 -7.93 -7.61 -12.72
C MET A 110 -8.71 -6.30 -12.80
N MET A 111 -8.25 -5.40 -13.66
CA MET A 111 -8.85 -4.07 -13.89
C MET A 111 -9.07 -3.86 -15.39
N ASP A 112 -9.84 -4.74 -16.02
CA ASP A 112 -9.86 -4.92 -17.48
C ASP A 112 -10.47 -3.76 -18.25
N LYS A 113 -11.39 -2.99 -17.64
CA LYS A 113 -12.09 -1.89 -18.32
C LYS A 113 -11.61 -0.51 -17.86
N LEU A 114 -10.46 -0.42 -17.20
CA LEU A 114 -9.85 0.87 -16.92
C LEU A 114 -9.38 1.51 -18.24
N PRO A 115 -9.58 2.83 -18.43
CA PRO A 115 -8.98 3.57 -19.53
C PRO A 115 -7.46 3.37 -19.61
N ASP A 116 -6.87 3.41 -20.81
CA ASP A 116 -5.43 3.19 -21.01
C ASP A 116 -4.55 4.21 -20.26
N ASP A 117 -5.06 5.41 -20.04
CA ASP A 117 -4.40 6.47 -19.26
C ASP A 117 -4.60 6.30 -17.74
N ALA A 118 -5.53 5.46 -17.30
CA ALA A 118 -5.82 5.22 -15.91
C ALA A 118 -4.74 4.34 -15.26
N ARG A 119 -4.32 4.75 -14.06
CA ARG A 119 -3.33 4.01 -13.28
C ARG A 119 -4.02 2.86 -12.56
N ARG A 120 -3.46 1.65 -12.70
CA ARG A 120 -3.89 0.44 -11.98
C ARG A 120 -3.40 0.52 -10.54
N ILE A 121 -4.13 1.28 -9.72
CA ILE A 121 -3.89 1.47 -8.29
C ILE A 121 -5.18 1.10 -7.57
N ALA A 122 -5.08 0.24 -6.56
CA ALA A 122 -6.21 -0.14 -5.70
C ALA A 122 -6.60 1.01 -4.74
N THR A 123 -7.17 2.08 -5.30
CA THR A 123 -7.69 3.23 -4.54
C THR A 123 -8.90 2.83 -3.70
N GLU A 124 -9.32 3.68 -2.76
CA GLU A 124 -10.51 3.46 -1.93
C GLU A 124 -11.75 3.11 -2.77
N ARG A 125 -11.95 3.79 -3.92
CA ARG A 125 -13.07 3.52 -4.82
C ARG A 125 -12.98 2.14 -5.48
N VAL A 126 -11.78 1.72 -5.85
CA VAL A 126 -11.52 0.38 -6.40
C VAL A 126 -11.85 -0.69 -5.35
N LYS A 127 -11.55 -0.41 -4.08
CA LYS A 127 -11.75 -1.36 -2.97
C LYS A 127 -13.19 -1.43 -2.46
N TRP A 128 -13.88 -0.29 -2.34
CA TRP A 128 -15.12 -0.21 -1.54
C TRP A 128 -16.36 0.23 -2.32
N SER A 129 -16.22 0.67 -3.58
CA SER A 129 -17.36 1.10 -4.38
C SER A 129 -17.76 0.01 -5.37
N ARG A 130 -18.77 -0.78 -5.02
CA ARG A 130 -19.35 -1.80 -5.92
C ARG A 130 -19.76 -1.21 -7.27
N THR A 131 -20.37 -0.03 -7.26
CA THR A 131 -20.74 0.69 -8.49
C THR A 131 -19.53 1.06 -9.36
N TYR A 132 -18.39 1.40 -8.74
CA TYR A 132 -17.14 1.64 -9.46
C TYR A 132 -16.53 0.32 -9.97
N GLN A 133 -16.57 -0.74 -9.16
CA GLN A 133 -16.10 -2.07 -9.52
C GLN A 133 -16.85 -2.62 -10.74
N ASP A 134 -18.18 -2.60 -10.73
CA ASP A 134 -19.03 -3.03 -11.84
C ASP A 134 -18.76 -2.22 -13.11
N LYS A 135 -18.65 -0.89 -12.95
CA LYS A 135 -18.39 0.05 -14.05
C LYS A 135 -17.06 -0.24 -14.74
N TYR A 136 -16.00 -0.47 -13.98
CA TYR A 136 -14.64 -0.65 -14.50
C TYR A 136 -14.19 -2.13 -14.57
N GLY A 137 -15.10 -3.07 -14.33
CA GLY A 137 -14.82 -4.50 -14.39
C GLY A 137 -13.71 -4.93 -13.43
N ILE A 138 -13.64 -4.32 -12.24
CA ILE A 138 -12.67 -4.69 -11.21
C ILE A 138 -13.12 -6.01 -10.62
N ARG A 139 -12.31 -7.03 -10.82
CA ARG A 139 -12.58 -8.40 -10.39
C ARG A 139 -11.30 -9.02 -9.86
N SER A 140 -11.42 -9.98 -8.96
CA SER A 140 -10.31 -10.82 -8.57
C SER A 140 -10.59 -12.28 -8.88
N GLY A 141 -9.53 -13.08 -8.95
CA GLY A 141 -9.62 -14.49 -9.32
C GLY A 141 -8.26 -15.16 -9.33
N GLU A 142 -8.26 -16.48 -9.43
CA GLU A 142 -7.03 -17.25 -9.67
C GLU A 142 -6.26 -16.66 -10.87
N ALA A 143 -4.96 -16.40 -10.68
CA ALA A 143 -4.13 -15.84 -11.72
C ALA A 143 -4.04 -16.81 -12.91
N ARG A 144 -4.32 -16.30 -14.11
CA ARG A 144 -4.30 -17.09 -15.37
C ARG A 144 -3.24 -16.59 -16.32
N ASN A 145 -2.82 -17.42 -17.28
CA ASN A 145 -1.87 -17.04 -18.32
C ASN A 145 -0.59 -16.40 -17.73
N LEU A 146 -0.08 -16.99 -16.65
CA LEU A 146 1.23 -16.65 -16.14
C LEU A 146 2.29 -17.36 -16.98
N PRO A 147 3.47 -16.73 -17.20
CA PRO A 147 4.62 -17.42 -17.78
C PRO A 147 4.95 -18.69 -16.99
N GLU A 148 5.58 -19.67 -17.66
CA GLU A 148 5.95 -20.94 -17.05
C GLU A 148 6.82 -20.72 -15.78
N GLY A 149 6.48 -21.41 -14.69
CA GLY A 149 7.21 -21.31 -13.42
C GLY A 149 6.94 -20.02 -12.61
N LYS A 150 6.14 -19.07 -13.13
CA LYS A 150 5.97 -17.76 -12.49
C LYS A 150 5.10 -17.81 -11.25
N ALA A 151 4.06 -18.65 -11.26
CA ALA A 151 3.20 -18.86 -10.10
C ALA A 151 4.03 -19.40 -8.92
N GLU A 152 4.85 -20.42 -9.14
CA GLU A 152 5.72 -21.01 -8.13
C GLU A 152 6.76 -20.01 -7.62
N LYS A 153 7.33 -19.20 -8.52
CA LYS A 153 8.28 -18.14 -8.15
C LYS A 153 7.63 -17.09 -7.25
N ILE A 154 6.41 -16.66 -7.57
CA ILE A 154 5.63 -15.71 -6.77
C ILE A 154 5.29 -16.29 -5.39
N GLN A 155 4.80 -17.54 -5.33
CA GLN A 155 4.51 -18.23 -4.08
C GLN A 155 5.76 -18.42 -3.22
N HIS A 156 6.88 -18.81 -3.81
CA HIS A 156 8.15 -18.94 -3.12
C HIS A 156 8.64 -17.60 -2.57
N LEU A 157 8.51 -16.51 -3.34
CA LEU A 157 8.81 -15.17 -2.88
C LEU A 157 7.94 -14.76 -1.69
N ALA A 158 6.62 -14.98 -1.77
CA ALA A 158 5.68 -14.68 -0.68
C ALA A 158 6.05 -15.45 0.61
N LYS A 159 6.37 -16.74 0.49
CA LYS A 159 6.83 -17.56 1.62
C LYS A 159 8.12 -17.01 2.24
N ARG A 160 9.08 -16.58 1.41
CA ARG A 160 10.33 -15.99 1.88
C ARG A 160 10.10 -14.68 2.61
N VAL A 161 9.24 -13.80 2.08
CA VAL A 161 8.86 -12.54 2.73
C VAL A 161 8.23 -12.83 4.09
N TYR A 162 7.22 -13.70 4.13
CA TYR A 162 6.53 -14.11 5.36
C TYR A 162 7.51 -14.55 6.46
N ARG A 163 8.44 -15.44 6.11
CA ARG A 163 9.45 -15.94 7.05
C ARG A 163 10.46 -14.88 7.47
N THR A 164 10.92 -14.05 6.52
CA THR A 164 11.95 -13.03 6.77
C THR A 164 11.43 -11.94 7.71
N LEU A 165 10.15 -11.58 7.58
CA LEU A 165 9.49 -10.61 8.45
C LEU A 165 9.04 -11.20 9.80
N GLY A 166 9.29 -12.51 10.04
CA GLY A 166 8.90 -13.17 11.28
C GLY A 166 7.38 -13.23 11.50
N LEU A 167 6.60 -13.24 10.41
CA LEU A 167 5.14 -13.30 10.48
C LEU A 167 4.67 -14.66 11.02
N SER A 168 3.53 -14.64 11.68
CA SER A 168 2.84 -15.81 12.25
C SER A 168 1.34 -15.68 12.05
N GLY A 169 0.57 -16.75 12.24
CA GLY A 169 -0.86 -16.76 11.97
C GLY A 169 -1.11 -16.82 10.47
N TYR A 170 -1.52 -15.71 9.88
CA TYR A 170 -1.79 -15.57 8.46
C TYR A 170 -1.40 -14.18 7.98
N ALA A 171 -1.14 -14.04 6.68
CA ALA A 171 -0.87 -12.76 6.04
C ALA A 171 -1.15 -12.86 4.53
N ARG A 172 -1.31 -11.71 3.89
CA ARG A 172 -1.34 -11.58 2.43
C ARG A 172 -0.09 -10.84 1.98
N ILE A 173 0.62 -11.41 1.02
CA ILE A 173 1.75 -10.74 0.37
C ILE A 173 1.27 -10.23 -0.97
N ASP A 174 1.29 -8.91 -1.12
CA ASP A 174 0.84 -8.24 -2.33
C ASP A 174 2.07 -8.00 -3.21
N VAL A 175 1.99 -8.40 -4.47
CA VAL A 175 3.09 -8.33 -5.41
C VAL A 175 2.62 -7.73 -6.73
N ARG A 176 3.55 -7.16 -7.48
CA ARG A 176 3.30 -6.71 -8.85
C ARG A 176 4.33 -7.26 -9.80
N MET A 177 3.89 -7.63 -10.99
CA MET A 177 4.75 -8.09 -12.08
C MET A 177 4.68 -7.11 -13.25
N ASP A 178 5.82 -6.58 -13.68
CA ASP A 178 5.92 -5.69 -14.85
C ASP A 178 5.87 -6.45 -16.18
N ALA A 179 5.91 -5.72 -17.31
CA ALA A 179 5.83 -6.29 -18.65
C ALA A 179 7.07 -7.12 -19.01
N GLU A 180 8.22 -6.82 -18.40
CA GLU A 180 9.47 -7.58 -18.45
C GLU A 180 9.48 -8.77 -17.47
N GLU A 181 8.31 -9.07 -16.91
CA GLU A 181 8.04 -10.14 -15.96
C GLU A 181 8.89 -10.10 -14.67
N GLN A 182 9.40 -8.94 -14.28
CA GLN A 182 10.05 -8.74 -13.00
C GLN A 182 8.99 -8.62 -11.90
N VAL A 183 9.21 -9.31 -10.79
CA VAL A 183 8.27 -9.37 -9.67
C VAL A 183 8.77 -8.50 -8.52
N TYR A 184 7.91 -7.64 -8.02
CA TYR A 184 8.17 -6.72 -6.92
C TYR A 184 7.19 -7.00 -5.79
N VAL A 185 7.67 -7.04 -4.54
CA VAL A 185 6.81 -7.08 -3.36
C VAL A 185 6.35 -5.66 -3.07
N LEU A 186 5.05 -5.46 -2.94
CA LEU A 186 4.45 -4.16 -2.63
C LEU A 186 4.25 -4.01 -1.13
N GLU A 187 3.53 -4.95 -0.52
CA GLU A 187 3.25 -4.93 0.92
C GLU A 187 3.14 -6.34 1.49
N ALA A 188 3.40 -6.44 2.79
CA ALA A 188 3.02 -7.59 3.59
C ALA A 188 1.91 -7.15 4.53
N ASN A 189 0.71 -7.69 4.35
CA ASN A 189 -0.46 -7.39 5.15
C ASN A 189 -0.68 -8.53 6.17
N PRO A 190 -0.36 -8.33 7.47
CA PRO A 190 -0.50 -9.37 8.50
C PRO A 190 -1.93 -9.58 8.98
N ASN A 191 -2.89 -8.78 8.53
CA ASN A 191 -4.30 -8.93 8.88
C ASN A 191 -5.18 -8.61 7.66
N PRO A 192 -5.09 -9.42 6.59
CA PRO A 192 -5.91 -9.23 5.40
C PRO A 192 -7.38 -9.50 5.70
N GLN A 193 -8.25 -9.01 4.83
CA GLN A 193 -9.66 -9.38 4.84
C GLN A 193 -9.79 -10.88 4.58
N ILE A 194 -10.50 -11.58 5.46
CA ILE A 194 -10.76 -13.02 5.41
C ILE A 194 -12.26 -13.35 5.41
N ALA A 195 -13.11 -12.37 5.09
CA ALA A 195 -14.54 -12.62 4.93
C ALA A 195 -14.78 -13.57 3.75
N HIS A 196 -15.97 -14.17 3.68
CA HIS A 196 -16.39 -14.98 2.54
C HIS A 196 -16.43 -14.13 1.26
N ASP A 197 -16.15 -14.72 0.10
CA ASP A 197 -16.08 -14.06 -1.22
C ASP A 197 -14.98 -12.98 -1.33
N GLU A 198 -13.86 -13.18 -0.64
CA GLU A 198 -12.69 -12.28 -0.68
C GLU A 198 -11.42 -13.02 -1.08
N ASP A 199 -10.42 -12.30 -1.58
CA ASP A 199 -9.21 -12.87 -2.20
C ASP A 199 -8.53 -13.98 -1.36
N PHE A 200 -8.50 -13.81 -0.03
CA PHE A 200 -7.88 -14.78 0.87
C PHE A 200 -8.75 -16.04 1.05
N SER A 201 -10.07 -15.90 1.23
CA SER A 201 -10.96 -17.04 1.37
C SER A 201 -11.07 -17.83 0.06
N ASP A 202 -11.16 -17.13 -1.05
CA ASP A 202 -11.41 -17.75 -2.37
C ASP A 202 -10.17 -18.49 -2.87
N SER A 203 -8.98 -17.93 -2.61
CA SER A 203 -7.73 -18.65 -2.87
C SER A 203 -7.57 -19.88 -1.97
N ALA A 204 -8.01 -19.84 -0.72
CA ALA A 204 -8.01 -21.01 0.16
C ALA A 204 -9.03 -22.07 -0.28
N GLU A 205 -10.20 -21.66 -0.76
CA GLU A 205 -11.21 -22.58 -1.30
C GLU A 205 -10.71 -23.30 -2.54
N LYS A 206 -10.01 -22.58 -3.42
CA LYS A 206 -9.32 -23.18 -4.56
C LYS A 206 -8.30 -24.24 -4.14
N ASP A 207 -7.74 -24.10 -2.95
CA ASP A 207 -6.75 -24.99 -2.34
C ASP A 207 -7.38 -26.08 -1.44
N GLY A 208 -8.70 -26.22 -1.48
CA GLY A 208 -9.43 -27.32 -0.84
C GLY A 208 -10.01 -27.01 0.54
N TYR A 209 -9.95 -25.78 1.03
CA TYR A 209 -10.58 -25.38 2.28
C TYR A 209 -12.00 -24.88 2.05
N THR A 210 -13.02 -25.50 2.65
CA THR A 210 -14.29 -24.76 2.78
C THR A 210 -14.07 -23.53 3.65
N TYR A 211 -14.90 -22.49 3.52
CA TYR A 211 -14.77 -21.29 4.35
C TYR A 211 -14.75 -21.60 5.85
N LYS A 212 -15.56 -22.58 6.29
CA LYS A 212 -15.59 -23.02 7.68
C LYS A 212 -14.27 -23.70 8.09
N ASP A 213 -13.71 -24.54 7.22
CA ASP A 213 -12.43 -25.22 7.47
C ASP A 213 -11.28 -24.21 7.56
N LEU A 214 -11.30 -23.19 6.70
CA LEU A 214 -10.33 -22.10 6.74
C LEU A 214 -10.36 -21.38 8.10
N LEU A 215 -11.54 -20.92 8.54
CA LEU A 215 -11.68 -20.25 9.82
C LEU A 215 -11.22 -21.15 10.99
N GLN A 216 -11.59 -22.44 10.94
CA GLN A 216 -11.16 -23.41 11.95
C GLN A 216 -9.64 -23.60 11.94
N GLU A 217 -8.99 -23.65 10.78
CA GLU A 217 -7.53 -23.79 10.70
C GLU A 217 -6.81 -22.52 11.17
N LEU A 218 -7.30 -21.33 10.83
CA LEU A 218 -6.73 -20.07 11.35
C LEU A 218 -6.82 -20.00 12.89
N LEU A 219 -7.94 -20.42 13.47
CA LEU A 219 -8.09 -20.55 14.92
C LEU A 219 -7.09 -21.58 15.50
N ASN A 220 -6.96 -22.74 14.87
CA ASN A 220 -5.99 -23.77 15.29
C ASN A 220 -4.56 -23.25 15.24
N ILE A 221 -4.18 -22.53 14.18
CA ILE A 221 -2.87 -21.88 14.06
C ILE A 221 -2.68 -20.89 15.21
N GLY A 222 -3.67 -20.04 15.51
CA GLY A 222 -3.62 -19.12 16.65
C GLY A 222 -3.42 -19.85 17.99
N LEU A 223 -4.16 -20.93 18.24
CA LEU A 223 -4.05 -21.74 19.47
C LEU A 223 -2.71 -22.48 19.59
N ARG A 224 -2.10 -22.87 18.46
CA ARG A 224 -0.78 -23.51 18.42
C ARG A 224 0.37 -22.50 18.52
N TRP A 225 0.09 -21.21 18.37
CA TRP A 225 1.13 -20.19 18.44
C TRP A 225 1.78 -20.19 19.82
N ARG A 226 3.11 -20.17 19.82
CA ARG A 226 3.90 -19.96 21.03
C ARG A 226 4.80 -18.77 20.78
N PRO A 227 4.80 -17.76 21.67
CA PRO A 227 5.81 -16.71 21.59
C PRO A 227 7.18 -17.37 21.67
N ALA A 228 8.12 -16.89 20.86
CA ALA A 228 9.52 -17.24 21.06
C ALA A 228 9.84 -16.93 22.54
N LYS A 229 10.36 -17.92 23.28
CA LYS A 229 10.87 -17.64 24.62
C LYS A 229 11.89 -16.51 24.45
N ALA A 230 11.66 -15.36 25.08
CA ALA A 230 12.65 -14.31 25.13
C ALA A 230 13.94 -14.94 25.68
N ALA A 231 14.98 -14.97 24.84
CA ALA A 231 16.30 -15.43 25.23
C ALA A 231 16.97 -14.40 26.13
#